data_AF-A0A956AID7-F1
#
_entry.id   AF-A0A956AID7-F1
#
_cell.length_a   1.000
_cell.length_b   1.000
_cell.length_c   1.000
_cell.angle_alpha   90.00
_cell.angle_beta   90.00
_cell.angle_gamma   90.00
#
_symmetry.space_group_name_H-M   'P 1'
#
loop_
_entity.id
_entity.type
_entity.pdbx_description
1 polymer ?
#
loop_
_entity_poly.entity_id
_entity_poly.type
_entity_poly.pdbx_seq_one_letter_code
_entity_poly.pdbx_strand_id
1 'polypeptide(L)'
;MKTIRTYGLAAVALCATFALARTASAATLVVDDDGMAVSGDCDASAAAFTTVQAAITAAAAGDTIEVCPGTYNENVTVNKANLTLLGAKAGIAAGPSATPAGRGTGESIIQAASGNTIFFTGASGVRIDGFTVVAASSAGGSAIYASGADNVLVNNVLRGDGGTATGFASGVRTGSMSNIVVQANNIDGLRYGMNLDGSPANAPGLIADNYVTGNPVTGMILNSTSPNGQTITGNLIEGNGSGMVVAQGEHLIKDNVIRNNGGSGIYVFATARTFGISILDNELRDNGSVAVYFASDDPAATGNEVHGNNIVGNGFGVYSQNSATIDATCNWWGDASGPSNEGPGTGDSVYPNITYEPWLTAPAPGGQCNGPLSSMQMKQGVRDALAALLPTGDGQDDHRIEKAIDRIDDSLDPSLWVDGEHLDAKHGKKVFDRERQAVQELGKVDNTDVSVQIGQLVDIDRKLAQTAIDDAVATPIVDPKNANKVAKDLDNAYDELADGDSSATAGDPPKAVEHYRKAWENAQKAIEDANK
;
A
#
# COMPACT_ATOMS: atom_id res chain seq x y z
N MET A 1 77.27 33.54 39.19
CA MET A 1 77.17 34.99 39.49
C MET A 1 77.02 35.72 38.16
N LYS A 2 75.93 36.48 37.97
CA LYS A 2 75.54 37.28 36.76
C LYS A 2 75.19 36.42 35.51
N THR A 3 74.11 36.64 34.75
CA THR A 3 73.26 37.83 34.54
C THR A 3 71.88 37.40 34.02
N ILE A 4 70.82 38.02 34.53
CA ILE A 4 69.44 37.95 34.05
C ILE A 4 69.31 38.84 32.80
N ARG A 5 68.63 38.37 31.75
CA ARG A 5 68.04 39.22 30.71
C ARG A 5 66.52 39.04 30.71
N THR A 6 65.84 40.11 31.11
CA THR A 6 64.39 40.32 31.06
C THR A 6 63.96 40.64 29.62
N TYR A 7 62.92 39.96 29.13
CA TYR A 7 62.10 40.43 28.00
C TYR A 7 60.71 40.74 28.55
N GLY A 8 60.28 42.00 28.39
CA GLY A 8 58.98 42.48 28.88
C GLY A 8 57.83 41.90 28.06
N LEU A 9 56.84 41.34 28.75
CA LEU A 9 55.51 41.10 28.21
C LEU A 9 54.73 42.43 28.20
N ALA A 10 54.32 42.89 27.02
CA ALA A 10 53.29 43.92 26.91
C ALA A 10 51.93 43.26 27.16
N ALA A 11 51.25 43.64 28.24
CA ALA A 11 49.87 43.27 28.51
C ALA A 11 48.93 44.13 27.65
N VAL A 12 48.26 43.52 26.67
CA VAL A 12 47.10 44.12 26.00
C VAL A 12 45.87 43.69 26.79
N ALA A 13 45.28 44.62 27.53
CA ALA A 13 43.99 44.42 28.19
C ALA A 13 42.88 44.45 27.12
N LEU A 14 42.44 43.26 26.67
CA LEU A 14 41.24 43.12 25.86
C LEU A 14 40.03 43.09 26.82
N CYS A 15 39.33 44.21 26.92
CA CYS A 15 38.07 44.32 27.65
C CYS A 15 36.98 43.58 26.86
N ALA A 16 36.78 42.29 27.13
CA ALA A 16 35.68 41.52 26.58
C ALA A 16 34.37 41.91 27.29
N THR A 17 33.59 42.79 26.66
CA THR A 17 32.18 42.96 27.01
C THR A 17 31.43 41.67 26.67
N PHE A 18 31.14 40.85 27.67
CA PHE A 18 30.14 39.78 27.55
C PHE A 18 28.77 40.43 27.38
N ALA A 19 28.33 40.59 26.13
CA ALA A 19 26.93 40.78 25.83
C ALA A 19 26.22 39.46 26.16
N LEU A 20 25.52 39.41 27.30
CA LEU A 20 24.49 38.41 27.54
C LEU A 20 23.47 38.57 26.42
N ALA A 21 23.53 37.72 25.39
CA ALA A 21 22.46 37.59 24.43
C ALA A 21 21.23 37.10 25.21
N ARG A 22 20.34 38.03 25.56
CA ARG A 22 18.99 37.67 26.01
C ARG A 22 18.34 36.97 24.82
N THR A 23 18.05 35.69 24.94
CA THR A 23 17.08 35.04 24.06
C THR A 23 15.76 35.77 24.29
N ALA A 24 15.37 36.64 23.34
CA ALA A 24 14.04 37.19 23.32
C ALA A 24 13.06 36.01 23.27
N SER A 25 12.03 36.03 24.12
CA SER A 25 10.93 35.09 24.00
C SER A 25 10.29 35.27 22.62
N ALA A 26 9.98 34.17 21.94
CA ALA A 26 9.17 34.21 20.73
C ALA A 26 7.88 34.99 21.01
N ALA A 27 7.56 35.95 20.14
CA ALA A 27 6.34 36.74 20.23
C ALA A 27 5.19 36.04 19.50
N THR A 28 3.95 36.33 19.93
CA THR A 28 2.73 35.96 19.19
C THR A 28 2.18 37.20 18.51
N LEU A 29 2.03 37.12 17.18
CA LEU A 29 1.36 38.12 16.35
C LEU A 29 0.00 37.54 15.94
N VAL A 30 -1.03 38.39 15.91
CA VAL A 30 -2.41 37.96 15.61
C VAL A 30 -2.88 38.62 14.33
N VAL A 31 -3.52 37.84 13.47
CA VAL A 31 -4.07 38.26 12.18
C VAL A 31 -5.58 38.05 12.21
N ASP A 32 -6.33 39.08 11.85
CA ASP A 32 -7.77 38.99 11.61
C ASP A 32 -8.19 39.93 10.49
N ASP A 33 -9.16 39.53 9.66
CA ASP A 33 -9.47 40.24 8.41
C ASP A 33 -10.11 41.62 8.62
N ASP A 34 -10.76 41.84 9.76
CA ASP A 34 -11.28 43.14 10.20
C ASP A 34 -10.25 43.99 10.98
N GLY A 35 -9.10 43.38 11.32
CA GLY A 35 -8.00 44.00 12.06
C GLY A 35 -8.19 44.09 13.56
N MET A 36 -9.11 43.31 14.16
CA MET A 36 -9.49 43.40 15.56
C MET A 36 -9.44 42.02 16.25
N ALA A 37 -8.33 41.68 16.90
CA ALA A 37 -8.19 40.41 17.62
C ALA A 37 -7.08 40.44 18.69
N VAL A 38 -7.13 39.48 19.61
CA VAL A 38 -6.01 39.11 20.48
C VAL A 38 -5.78 37.59 20.42
N SER A 39 -4.66 37.13 20.95
CA SER A 39 -4.34 35.70 20.95
C SER A 39 -5.44 34.92 21.70
N GLY A 40 -6.00 33.92 21.03
CA GLY A 40 -7.11 33.10 21.54
C GLY A 40 -8.50 33.74 21.51
N ASP A 41 -8.66 34.99 21.06
CA ASP A 41 -9.95 35.67 20.95
C ASP A 41 -10.01 36.57 19.70
N CYS A 42 -10.69 36.05 18.68
CA CYS A 42 -10.84 36.67 17.36
C CYS A 42 -11.92 37.76 17.31
N ASP A 43 -12.69 37.97 18.38
CA ASP A 43 -13.72 39.03 18.42
C ASP A 43 -13.29 40.21 19.33
N ALA A 44 -12.02 40.23 19.73
CA ALA A 44 -11.50 41.21 20.67
C ALA A 44 -11.30 42.59 20.02
N SER A 45 -11.57 43.66 20.76
CA SER A 45 -11.47 45.03 20.23
C SER A 45 -10.04 45.61 20.23
N ALA A 46 -9.00 44.80 20.05
CA ALA A 46 -7.61 45.24 20.03
C ALA A 46 -7.02 45.16 18.62
N ALA A 47 -6.17 46.11 18.24
CA ALA A 47 -5.61 46.15 16.90
C ALA A 47 -4.75 44.91 16.57
N ALA A 48 -5.08 44.24 15.48
CA ALA A 48 -4.40 43.09 14.90
C ALA A 48 -3.91 43.39 13.47
N PHE A 49 -3.13 42.48 12.89
CA PHE A 49 -2.75 42.58 11.47
C PHE A 49 -3.93 42.15 10.59
N THR A 50 -4.15 42.81 9.45
CA THR A 50 -5.25 42.44 8.52
C THR A 50 -4.84 41.40 7.47
N THR A 51 -3.55 41.10 7.36
CA THR A 51 -3.03 40.10 6.42
C THR A 51 -1.92 39.27 7.04
N VAL A 52 -1.80 38.02 6.59
CA VAL A 52 -0.76 37.08 7.02
C VAL A 52 0.61 37.60 6.60
N GLN A 53 0.75 38.15 5.39
CA GLN A 53 2.01 38.71 4.93
C GLN A 53 2.49 39.91 5.77
N ALA A 54 1.57 40.75 6.28
CA ALA A 54 1.92 41.87 7.14
C ALA A 54 2.50 41.39 8.48
N ALA A 55 1.88 40.36 9.09
CA ALA A 55 2.39 39.74 10.30
C ALA A 55 3.78 39.10 10.08
N ILE A 56 3.99 38.35 9.00
CA ILE A 56 5.32 37.77 8.66
C ILE A 56 6.38 38.86 8.48
N THR A 57 6.00 39.99 7.88
CA THR A 57 6.92 41.12 7.67
C THR A 57 7.38 41.72 9.01
N ALA A 58 6.48 41.79 10.00
CA ALA A 58 6.76 42.30 11.33
C ALA A 58 7.48 41.29 12.24
N ALA A 59 7.28 39.99 12.00
CA ALA A 59 7.80 38.90 12.83
C ALA A 59 9.33 38.78 12.79
N ALA A 60 9.89 38.37 13.93
CA ALA A 60 11.24 37.84 14.06
C ALA A 60 11.25 36.32 13.81
N ALA A 61 12.44 35.76 13.56
CA ALA A 61 12.60 34.31 13.48
C ALA A 61 12.23 33.66 14.83
N GLY A 62 11.47 32.57 14.80
CA GLY A 62 10.97 31.91 16.00
C GLY A 62 9.58 32.36 16.47
N ASP A 63 9.04 33.46 15.94
CA ASP A 63 7.73 33.97 16.35
C ASP A 63 6.57 33.09 15.89
N THR A 64 5.44 33.21 16.59
CA THR A 64 4.16 32.59 16.25
C THR A 64 3.22 33.61 15.62
N ILE A 65 2.52 33.21 14.56
CA ILE A 65 1.47 33.98 13.90
C ILE A 65 0.17 33.19 14.03
N GLU A 66 -0.77 33.69 14.82
CA GLU A 66 -2.12 33.15 14.97
C GLU A 66 -3.05 33.87 14.00
N VAL A 67 -3.79 33.11 13.18
CA VAL A 67 -4.68 33.63 12.16
C VAL A 67 -6.11 33.24 12.50
N CYS A 68 -6.96 34.24 12.65
CA CYS A 68 -8.38 34.05 12.93
C CYS A 68 -9.13 33.45 11.73
N PRO A 69 -10.29 32.81 11.97
CA PRO A 69 -11.15 32.31 10.89
C PRO A 69 -11.52 33.45 9.93
N GLY A 70 -11.34 33.26 8.64
CA GLY A 70 -11.50 34.36 7.67
C GLY A 70 -10.96 33.97 6.30
N THR A 71 -11.20 34.83 5.30
CA THR A 71 -10.66 34.63 3.96
C THR A 71 -9.66 35.73 3.59
N TYR A 72 -8.41 35.32 3.44
CA TYR A 72 -7.27 36.18 3.17
C TYR A 72 -6.88 36.05 1.70
N ASN A 73 -7.21 37.09 0.92
CA ASN A 73 -6.95 37.15 -0.52
C ASN A 73 -5.55 37.71 -0.79
N GLU A 74 -4.52 36.86 -0.64
CA GLU A 74 -3.12 37.26 -0.75
C GLU A 74 -2.21 36.11 -1.20
N ASN A 75 -1.00 36.47 -1.62
CA ASN A 75 0.13 35.54 -1.71
C ASN A 75 1.00 35.72 -0.47
N VAL A 76 1.40 34.63 0.16
CA VAL A 76 2.22 34.63 1.38
C VAL A 76 3.63 34.17 1.05
N THR A 77 4.62 35.02 1.32
CA THR A 77 6.05 34.71 1.22
C THR A 77 6.63 34.44 2.61
N VAL A 78 7.14 33.23 2.81
CA VAL A 78 7.78 32.80 4.06
C VAL A 78 9.30 32.85 3.89
N ASN A 79 9.94 33.79 4.59
CA ASN A 79 11.38 34.07 4.48
C ASN A 79 12.11 34.16 5.83
N LYS A 80 11.44 33.83 6.94
CA LYS A 80 12.01 33.80 8.30
C LYS A 80 12.06 32.36 8.79
N ALA A 81 13.17 31.99 9.42
CA ALA A 81 13.32 30.67 10.00
C ALA A 81 12.48 30.51 11.28
N ASN A 82 12.13 29.27 11.59
CA ASN A 82 11.46 28.86 12.83
C ASN A 82 10.12 29.56 13.11
N LEU A 83 9.45 30.11 12.09
CA LEU A 83 8.11 30.66 12.27
C LEU A 83 7.09 29.55 12.52
N THR A 84 6.13 29.82 13.39
CA THR A 84 4.95 28.97 13.57
C THR A 84 3.72 29.72 13.10
N LEU A 85 3.10 29.27 12.02
CA LEU A 85 1.84 29.80 11.51
C LEU A 85 0.72 28.86 11.95
N LEU A 86 -0.25 29.38 12.71
CA LEU A 86 -1.40 28.66 13.22
C LEU A 86 -2.67 29.24 12.61
N GLY A 87 -3.37 28.44 11.81
CA GLY A 87 -4.73 28.75 11.37
C GLY A 87 -5.75 28.38 12.43
N ALA A 88 -7.00 28.77 12.21
CA ALA A 88 -8.11 28.52 13.12
C ALA A 88 -8.34 27.03 13.49
N LYS A 89 -7.81 26.10 12.68
CA LYS A 89 -7.88 24.65 12.95
C LYS A 89 -6.54 24.04 13.34
N ALA A 90 -5.63 24.83 13.90
CA ALA A 90 -4.34 24.31 14.35
C ALA A 90 -4.52 23.14 15.34
N GLY A 91 -3.76 22.07 15.14
CA GLY A 91 -3.87 20.85 15.93
C GLY A 91 -5.08 19.96 15.60
N ILE A 92 -5.95 20.34 14.66
CA ILE A 92 -7.12 19.55 14.25
C ILE A 92 -6.84 18.88 12.90
N ALA A 93 -6.72 17.54 12.91
CA ALA A 93 -6.40 16.75 11.73
C ALA A 93 -7.32 17.03 10.53
N ALA A 94 -6.72 17.21 9.34
CA ALA A 94 -7.43 17.29 8.07
C ALA A 94 -7.41 15.98 7.29
N GLY A 95 -6.45 15.10 7.56
CA GLY A 95 -6.26 13.83 6.87
C GLY A 95 -7.39 12.81 7.09
N PRO A 96 -7.14 11.50 6.85
CA PRO A 96 -8.17 10.47 6.85
C PRO A 96 -8.93 10.33 8.18
N SER A 97 -8.31 10.75 9.30
CA SER A 97 -8.88 10.73 10.64
C SER A 97 -9.72 11.97 11.00
N ALA A 98 -9.90 12.93 10.08
CA ALA A 98 -10.64 14.16 10.34
C ALA A 98 -12.10 13.89 10.74
N THR A 99 -12.55 14.53 11.83
CA THR A 99 -13.91 14.41 12.36
C THR A 99 -14.49 15.80 12.68
N PRO A 100 -15.55 16.26 11.99
CA PRO A 100 -16.13 15.69 10.78
C PRO A 100 -15.14 15.74 9.59
N ALA A 101 -15.41 14.97 8.53
CA ALA A 101 -14.61 15.03 7.30
C ALA A 101 -14.48 16.48 6.81
N GLY A 102 -13.26 16.91 6.48
CA GLY A 102 -12.98 18.28 6.04
C GLY A 102 -13.07 19.35 7.14
N ARG A 103 -13.12 18.97 8.43
CA ARG A 103 -13.04 19.87 9.62
C ARG A 103 -14.14 20.91 9.82
N GLY A 104 -15.20 20.87 9.02
CA GLY A 104 -16.37 21.73 9.19
C GLY A 104 -16.16 23.18 8.74
N THR A 105 -16.64 24.16 9.52
CA THR A 105 -16.58 25.61 9.20
C THR A 105 -15.61 26.35 10.13
N GLY A 106 -15.34 27.63 9.83
CA GLY A 106 -14.47 28.49 10.64
C GLY A 106 -12.98 28.20 10.40
N GLU A 107 -12.58 28.16 9.13
CA GLU A 107 -11.20 27.96 8.69
C GLU A 107 -10.52 29.30 8.43
N SER A 108 -9.20 29.36 8.62
CA SER A 108 -8.37 30.43 8.05
C SER A 108 -8.02 30.04 6.62
N ILE A 109 -8.66 30.71 5.66
CA ILE A 109 -8.55 30.41 4.23
C ILE A 109 -7.58 31.40 3.60
N ILE A 110 -6.44 30.93 3.10
CA ILE A 110 -5.52 31.73 2.29
C ILE A 110 -5.74 31.36 0.83
N GLN A 111 -6.01 32.35 -0.01
CA GLN A 111 -6.21 32.14 -1.45
C GLN A 111 -5.56 33.24 -2.27
N ALA A 112 -4.85 32.84 -3.33
CA ALA A 112 -4.20 33.74 -4.26
C ALA A 112 -4.91 33.74 -5.61
N ALA A 113 -4.89 34.88 -6.32
CA ALA A 113 -5.43 34.96 -7.68
C ALA A 113 -4.49 34.34 -8.74
N SER A 114 -3.19 34.23 -8.44
CA SER A 114 -2.20 33.62 -9.33
C SER A 114 -0.95 33.20 -8.57
N GLY A 115 -0.14 32.32 -9.17
CA GLY A 115 1.12 31.85 -8.59
C GLY A 115 0.91 30.94 -7.38
N ASN A 116 1.97 30.72 -6.61
CA ASN A 116 1.88 29.92 -5.38
C ASN A 116 1.17 30.70 -4.28
N THR A 117 0.23 30.08 -3.58
CA THR A 117 -0.51 30.74 -2.49
C THR A 117 0.39 30.99 -1.29
N ILE A 118 1.16 29.97 -0.88
CA ILE A 118 2.25 30.12 0.09
C ILE A 118 3.57 29.72 -0.59
N PHE A 119 4.57 30.58 -0.50
CA PHE A 119 5.87 30.42 -1.15
C PHE A 119 7.02 30.60 -0.17
N PHE A 120 7.83 29.56 -0.01
CA PHE A 120 9.02 29.59 0.84
C PHE A 120 10.23 30.04 0.02
N THR A 121 10.99 30.98 0.56
CA THR A 121 12.27 31.43 -0.02
C THR A 121 13.46 30.95 0.84
N GLY A 122 13.57 29.64 1.03
CA GLY A 122 14.64 28.99 1.80
C GLY A 122 14.49 29.04 3.32
N ALA A 123 13.32 29.42 3.85
CA ALA A 123 13.05 29.37 5.28
C ALA A 123 13.08 27.93 5.80
N SER A 124 13.66 27.73 6.98
CA SER A 124 13.80 26.41 7.61
C SER A 124 13.18 26.40 9.00
N GLY A 125 12.75 25.24 9.50
CA GLY A 125 12.11 25.08 10.80
C GLY A 125 10.70 25.67 10.89
N VAL A 126 10.07 26.00 9.77
CA VAL A 126 8.75 26.63 9.75
C VAL A 126 7.66 25.58 9.95
N ARG A 127 6.67 25.88 10.80
CA ARG A 127 5.45 25.10 10.95
C ARG A 127 4.26 25.83 10.32
N ILE A 128 3.49 25.14 9.49
CA ILE A 128 2.17 25.57 9.00
C ILE A 128 1.13 24.55 9.47
N ASP A 129 0.23 25.00 10.34
CA ASP A 129 -0.74 24.14 11.02
C ASP A 129 -2.15 24.71 10.94
N GLY A 130 -3.13 23.92 10.45
CA GLY A 130 -4.54 24.25 10.62
C GLY A 130 -5.15 25.22 9.61
N PHE A 131 -4.55 25.38 8.43
CA PHE A 131 -5.07 26.26 7.38
C PHE A 131 -5.90 25.51 6.35
N THR A 132 -6.77 26.25 5.66
CA THR A 132 -7.19 25.92 4.31
C THR A 132 -6.40 26.80 3.33
N VAL A 133 -5.73 26.20 2.34
CA VAL A 133 -4.95 26.90 1.33
C VAL A 133 -5.49 26.54 -0.05
N VAL A 134 -6.00 27.54 -0.76
CA VAL A 134 -6.56 27.36 -2.10
C VAL A 134 -5.52 27.73 -3.14
N ALA A 135 -5.17 26.79 -4.02
CA ALA A 135 -4.27 26.99 -5.14
C ALA A 135 -4.99 27.62 -6.33
N ALA A 136 -4.39 28.65 -6.93
CA ALA A 136 -4.89 29.24 -8.16
C ALA A 136 -4.71 28.28 -9.36
N SER A 137 -5.74 28.09 -10.18
CA SER A 137 -5.69 27.29 -11.42
C SER A 137 -4.77 27.86 -12.52
N SER A 138 -4.27 29.09 -12.35
CA SER A 138 -3.25 29.70 -13.21
C SER A 138 -2.00 28.81 -13.33
N ALA A 139 -1.33 28.83 -14.49
CA ALA A 139 -0.22 27.93 -14.80
C ALA A 139 0.85 27.92 -13.69
N GLY A 140 1.00 26.77 -13.01
CA GLY A 140 2.04 26.54 -12.01
C GLY A 140 1.72 27.02 -10.58
N GLY A 141 0.49 27.46 -10.29
CA GLY A 141 0.09 27.82 -8.93
C GLY A 141 -0.05 26.60 -8.01
N SER A 142 0.84 26.47 -7.03
CA SER A 142 0.73 25.46 -5.95
C SER A 142 0.10 26.07 -4.71
N ALA A 143 -0.62 25.28 -3.89
CA ALA A 143 -1.12 25.78 -2.61
C ALA A 143 0.07 26.13 -1.71
N ILE A 144 1.01 25.20 -1.55
CA ILE A 144 2.26 25.46 -0.83
C ILE A 144 3.44 25.03 -1.70
N TYR A 145 4.35 25.96 -1.94
CA TYR A 145 5.71 25.65 -2.40
C TYR A 145 6.67 25.78 -1.22
N ALA A 146 7.16 24.65 -0.74
CA ALA A 146 8.11 24.57 0.37
C ALA A 146 9.55 24.44 -0.13
N SER A 147 10.48 25.15 0.51
CA SER A 147 11.92 25.04 0.31
C SER A 147 12.63 25.23 1.66
N GLY A 148 13.89 24.80 1.80
CA GLY A 148 14.60 24.82 3.09
C GLY A 148 14.46 23.52 3.89
N ALA A 149 14.95 23.50 5.13
CA ALA A 149 15.05 22.31 5.97
C ALA A 149 14.02 22.30 7.11
N ASP A 150 13.71 21.12 7.64
CA ASP A 150 12.99 20.96 8.93
C ASP A 150 11.59 21.62 8.96
N ASN A 151 10.98 21.80 7.79
CA ASN A 151 9.66 22.42 7.68
C ASN A 151 8.56 21.38 7.94
N VAL A 152 7.50 21.81 8.63
CA VAL A 152 6.37 20.98 9.03
C VAL A 152 5.08 21.55 8.46
N LEU A 153 4.47 20.81 7.54
CA LEU A 153 3.16 21.10 6.96
C LEU A 153 2.17 20.09 7.51
N VAL A 154 1.31 20.51 8.44
CA VAL A 154 0.49 19.59 9.20
C VAL A 154 -0.94 20.08 9.34
N ASN A 155 -1.91 19.18 9.33
CA ASN A 155 -3.31 19.54 9.53
C ASN A 155 -3.73 20.68 8.58
N ASN A 156 -3.47 20.58 7.28
CA ASN A 156 -3.94 21.58 6.32
C ASN A 156 -4.91 20.96 5.32
N VAL A 157 -5.85 21.76 4.83
CA VAL A 157 -6.64 21.44 3.64
C VAL A 157 -6.02 22.20 2.47
N LEU A 158 -5.44 21.49 1.52
CA LEU A 158 -4.79 22.05 0.34
C LEU A 158 -5.64 21.67 -0.87
N ARG A 159 -6.27 22.64 -1.52
CA ARG A 159 -7.22 22.34 -2.60
C ARG A 159 -7.12 23.25 -3.80
N GLY A 160 -7.58 22.76 -4.95
CA GLY A 160 -7.77 23.59 -6.14
C GLY A 160 -8.93 24.58 -5.97
N ASP A 161 -8.92 25.65 -6.76
CA ASP A 161 -10.02 26.64 -6.86
C ASP A 161 -11.23 26.14 -7.67
N GLY A 162 -11.22 24.89 -8.14
CA GLY A 162 -12.24 24.31 -9.01
C GLY A 162 -12.04 24.59 -10.51
N GLY A 163 -11.02 25.35 -10.89
CA GLY A 163 -10.61 25.55 -12.27
C GLY A 163 -9.73 24.41 -12.80
N THR A 164 -9.44 24.45 -14.11
CA THR A 164 -8.54 23.47 -14.73
C THR A 164 -7.09 23.81 -14.40
N ALA A 165 -6.52 23.11 -13.43
CA ALA A 165 -5.12 23.25 -13.05
C ALA A 165 -4.16 22.88 -14.21
N THR A 166 -3.19 23.74 -14.51
CA THR A 166 -2.18 23.52 -15.56
C THR A 166 -0.75 23.65 -15.00
N GLY A 167 0.26 23.16 -15.73
CA GLY A 167 1.65 23.22 -15.28
C GLY A 167 1.90 22.43 -13.99
N PHE A 168 2.81 22.85 -13.12
CA PHE A 168 3.15 22.12 -11.89
C PHE A 168 2.23 22.44 -10.70
N ALA A 169 0.96 22.76 -10.94
CA ALA A 169 0.02 23.05 -9.86
C ALA A 169 -0.09 21.84 -8.91
N SER A 170 0.22 22.05 -7.63
CA SER A 170 0.25 20.99 -6.62
C SER A 170 -0.25 21.47 -5.28
N GLY A 171 -0.79 20.57 -4.45
CA GLY A 171 -1.14 20.90 -3.07
C GLY A 171 0.13 21.23 -2.29
N VAL A 172 1.07 20.29 -2.28
CA VAL A 172 2.45 20.54 -1.83
C VAL A 172 3.38 20.37 -3.03
N ARG A 173 4.18 21.40 -3.29
CA ARG A 173 5.34 21.31 -4.17
C ARG A 173 6.59 21.60 -3.37
N THR A 174 7.66 20.88 -3.64
CA THR A 174 8.93 21.09 -2.96
C THR A 174 10.03 21.61 -3.87
N GLY A 175 10.94 22.41 -3.32
CA GLY A 175 12.20 22.81 -3.91
C GLY A 175 13.38 22.09 -3.27
N SER A 176 14.57 22.72 -3.23
CA SER A 176 15.69 22.18 -2.44
C SER A 176 15.30 22.10 -0.96
N MET A 177 15.10 20.89 -0.45
CA MET A 177 14.66 20.63 0.91
C MET A 177 15.33 19.42 1.53
N SER A 178 15.32 19.41 2.86
CA SER A 178 15.71 18.27 3.68
C SER A 178 14.82 18.15 4.90
N ASN A 179 14.46 16.92 5.31
CA ASN A 179 13.70 16.68 6.53
C ASN A 179 12.36 17.42 6.59
N ILE A 180 11.56 17.32 5.53
CA ILE A 180 10.18 17.82 5.56
C ILE A 180 9.26 16.82 6.26
N VAL A 181 8.33 17.36 7.04
CA VAL A 181 7.19 16.61 7.57
C VAL A 181 5.92 17.12 6.89
N VAL A 182 5.25 16.26 6.14
CA VAL A 182 3.91 16.52 5.59
C VAL A 182 2.95 15.54 6.25
N GLN A 183 2.14 15.99 7.21
CA GLN A 183 1.33 15.09 8.03
C GLN A 183 -0.13 15.50 8.18
N ALA A 184 -1.05 14.53 8.17
CA ALA A 184 -2.45 14.77 8.52
C ALA A 184 -3.13 15.88 7.68
N ASN A 185 -2.69 16.07 6.43
CA ASN A 185 -3.28 17.03 5.50
C ASN A 185 -4.34 16.36 4.63
N ASN A 186 -5.33 17.12 4.18
CA ASN A 186 -6.21 16.76 3.08
C ASN A 186 -5.76 17.52 1.83
N ILE A 187 -5.57 16.81 0.72
CA ILE A 187 -5.02 17.35 -0.52
C ILE A 187 -5.91 16.95 -1.69
N ASP A 188 -6.67 17.88 -2.23
CA ASP A 188 -7.73 17.59 -3.21
C ASP A 188 -7.83 18.53 -4.42
N GLY A 189 -8.26 17.98 -5.56
CA GLY A 189 -8.65 18.77 -6.73
C GLY A 189 -7.51 19.55 -7.40
N LEU A 190 -6.25 19.09 -7.27
CA LEU A 190 -5.07 19.73 -7.87
C LEU A 190 -4.52 18.84 -8.98
N ARG A 191 -3.75 19.38 -9.93
CA ARG A 191 -3.16 18.55 -10.99
C ARG A 191 -2.34 17.39 -10.40
N TYR A 192 -1.51 17.71 -9.41
CA TYR A 192 -0.77 16.77 -8.59
C TYR A 192 -1.16 17.01 -7.12
N GLY A 193 -1.41 15.96 -6.33
CA GLY A 193 -1.63 16.17 -4.90
C GLY A 193 -0.33 16.67 -4.23
N MET A 194 0.70 15.84 -4.27
CA MET A 194 2.05 16.17 -3.83
C MET A 194 3.08 15.99 -4.93
N ASN A 195 3.93 16.99 -5.11
CA ASN A 195 5.01 17.00 -6.06
C ASN A 195 6.33 17.24 -5.31
N LEU A 196 7.03 16.14 -5.01
CA LEU A 196 8.33 16.21 -4.38
C LEU A 196 9.43 16.36 -5.43
N ASP A 197 9.99 17.56 -5.49
CA ASP A 197 11.10 17.99 -6.33
C ASP A 197 12.19 18.62 -5.43
N GLY A 198 13.43 18.75 -5.88
CA GLY A 198 14.49 19.30 -5.03
C GLY A 198 15.91 18.91 -5.39
N SER A 199 16.71 18.64 -4.34
CA SER A 199 18.08 18.14 -4.50
C SER A 199 18.11 16.66 -4.11
N PRO A 200 18.72 15.78 -4.94
CA PRO A 200 18.76 14.33 -4.73
C PRO A 200 19.66 13.89 -3.57
N ALA A 201 19.91 14.76 -2.60
CA ALA A 201 20.68 14.42 -1.40
C ALA A 201 19.89 13.42 -0.52
N ASN A 202 20.62 12.60 0.24
CA ASN A 202 20.01 11.80 1.29
C ASN A 202 19.50 12.74 2.38
N ALA A 203 18.19 12.95 2.41
CA ALA A 203 17.55 13.86 3.35
C ALA A 203 16.20 13.29 3.78
N PRO A 204 16.21 12.29 4.68
CA PRO A 204 15.02 11.60 5.13
C PRO A 204 13.97 12.58 5.63
N GLY A 205 12.73 12.38 5.22
CA GLY A 205 11.56 13.13 5.64
C GLY A 205 10.38 12.19 5.89
N LEU A 206 9.30 12.74 6.42
CA LEU A 206 8.10 11.98 6.79
C LEU A 206 6.88 12.52 6.05
N ILE A 207 6.18 11.64 5.36
CA ILE A 207 4.91 11.94 4.71
C ILE A 207 3.89 10.97 5.26
N ALA A 208 3.08 11.44 6.21
CA ALA A 208 2.26 10.56 7.03
C ALA A 208 0.80 10.97 7.12
N ASP A 209 -0.12 10.01 7.17
CA ASP A 209 -1.52 10.24 7.51
C ASP A 209 -2.21 11.30 6.61
N ASN A 210 -1.74 11.49 5.38
CA ASN A 210 -2.37 12.44 4.46
C ASN A 210 -3.50 11.77 3.69
N TYR A 211 -4.55 12.52 3.43
CA TYR A 211 -5.62 12.13 2.53
C TYR A 211 -5.42 12.84 1.18
N VAL A 212 -5.17 12.08 0.13
CA VAL A 212 -4.82 12.63 -1.20
C VAL A 212 -5.81 12.11 -2.23
N THR A 213 -6.67 13.00 -2.74
CA THR A 213 -7.83 12.59 -3.54
C THR A 213 -8.17 13.52 -4.70
N GLY A 214 -8.81 12.99 -5.75
CA GLY A 214 -9.34 13.80 -6.84
C GLY A 214 -8.30 14.58 -7.65
N ASN A 215 -7.03 14.14 -7.65
CA ASN A 215 -5.97 14.77 -8.42
C ASN A 215 -5.85 14.09 -9.80
N PRO A 216 -6.22 14.74 -10.92
CA PRO A 216 -6.40 14.06 -12.22
C PRO A 216 -5.13 13.47 -12.84
N VAL A 217 -3.92 13.89 -12.44
CA VAL A 217 -2.68 13.29 -12.96
C VAL A 217 -2.13 12.25 -11.99
N THR A 218 -1.74 12.63 -10.78
CA THR A 218 -1.33 11.68 -9.74
C THR A 218 -1.55 12.25 -8.35
N GLY A 219 -1.80 11.36 -7.39
CA GLY A 219 -1.88 11.73 -5.98
C GLY A 219 -0.52 12.22 -5.48
N MET A 220 0.53 11.43 -5.68
CA MET A 220 1.90 11.79 -5.28
C MET A 220 2.89 11.53 -6.41
N ILE A 221 3.90 12.39 -6.55
CA ILE A 221 5.08 12.14 -7.38
C ILE A 221 6.37 12.45 -6.62
N LEU A 222 7.27 11.46 -6.56
CA LEU A 222 8.66 11.58 -6.15
C LEU A 222 9.48 11.78 -7.43
N ASN A 223 9.77 13.03 -7.79
CA ASN A 223 10.43 13.34 -9.06
C ASN A 223 11.89 12.86 -9.11
N SER A 224 12.49 12.93 -10.30
CA SER A 224 13.88 12.52 -10.57
C SER A 224 14.98 13.33 -9.86
N THR A 225 14.57 14.25 -9.00
CA THR A 225 15.35 15.18 -8.19
C THR A 225 14.93 15.14 -6.71
N SER A 226 14.01 14.24 -6.35
CA SER A 226 13.49 14.12 -4.98
C SER A 226 14.59 13.63 -4.02
N PRO A 227 14.57 14.06 -2.75
CA PRO A 227 15.56 13.61 -1.78
C PRO A 227 15.34 12.14 -1.40
N ASN A 228 16.40 11.34 -1.34
CA ASN A 228 16.30 9.93 -0.95
C ASN A 228 15.92 9.77 0.53
N GLY A 229 15.42 8.60 0.92
CA GLY A 229 15.16 8.23 2.30
C GLY A 229 13.82 8.70 2.86
N GLN A 230 12.88 9.10 2.00
CA GLN A 230 11.53 9.46 2.48
C GLN A 230 10.80 8.24 3.05
N THR A 231 10.15 8.44 4.21
CA THR A 231 9.17 7.50 4.77
C THR A 231 7.77 8.00 4.44
N ILE A 232 7.02 7.20 3.69
CA ILE A 232 5.66 7.49 3.23
C ILE A 232 4.75 6.47 3.88
N THR A 233 3.93 6.89 4.85
CA THR A 233 3.19 5.94 5.68
C THR A 233 1.81 6.38 6.17
N GLY A 234 0.87 5.46 6.35
CA GLY A 234 -0.48 5.79 6.85
C GLY A 234 -1.30 6.69 5.93
N ASN A 235 -0.85 6.94 4.69
CA ASN A 235 -1.57 7.82 3.77
C ASN A 235 -2.74 7.07 3.12
N LEU A 236 -3.84 7.77 2.90
CA LEU A 236 -4.94 7.32 2.04
C LEU A 236 -4.86 8.06 0.71
N ILE A 237 -4.57 7.33 -0.37
CA ILE A 237 -4.39 7.88 -1.72
C ILE A 237 -5.41 7.23 -2.66
N GLU A 238 -6.46 7.96 -3.01
CA GLU A 238 -7.57 7.40 -3.79
C GLU A 238 -8.24 8.35 -4.78
N GLY A 239 -8.86 7.82 -5.83
CA GLY A 239 -9.60 8.62 -6.80
C GLY A 239 -8.72 9.57 -7.62
N ASN A 240 -7.43 9.28 -7.75
CA ASN A 240 -6.48 10.07 -8.54
C ASN A 240 -6.23 9.42 -9.91
N GLY A 241 -5.56 10.14 -10.83
CA GLY A 241 -5.13 9.57 -12.12
C GLY A 241 -4.19 8.38 -11.96
N SER A 242 -3.20 8.48 -11.09
CA SER A 242 -2.40 7.37 -10.53
C SER A 242 -2.24 7.63 -9.03
N GLY A 243 -2.03 6.59 -8.23
CA GLY A 243 -1.83 6.78 -6.79
C GLY A 243 -0.53 7.52 -6.52
N MET A 244 0.59 6.86 -6.81
CA MET A 244 1.94 7.38 -6.62
C MET A 244 2.85 7.08 -7.79
N VAL A 245 3.73 8.03 -8.12
CA VAL A 245 4.78 7.90 -9.13
C VAL A 245 6.14 8.10 -8.49
N VAL A 246 7.07 7.16 -8.69
CA VAL A 246 8.42 7.15 -8.11
C VAL A 246 9.45 7.17 -9.23
N ALA A 247 10.14 8.30 -9.40
CA ALA A 247 11.14 8.53 -10.44
C ALA A 247 12.58 8.60 -9.91
N GLN A 248 12.75 8.48 -8.59
CA GLN A 248 14.02 8.46 -7.90
C GLN A 248 13.87 7.75 -6.54
N GLY A 249 14.98 7.24 -6.02
CA GLY A 249 15.30 7.15 -4.61
C GLY A 249 15.24 5.76 -4.01
N GLU A 250 15.78 5.70 -2.80
CA GLU A 250 15.66 4.64 -1.80
C GLU A 250 14.58 5.13 -0.82
N HIS A 251 13.36 4.63 -0.96
CA HIS A 251 12.19 5.12 -0.21
C HIS A 251 11.52 3.98 0.53
N LEU A 252 10.98 4.30 1.70
CA LEU A 252 10.14 3.38 2.47
C LEU A 252 8.68 3.79 2.29
N ILE A 253 7.92 2.97 1.57
CA ILE A 253 6.49 3.16 1.31
C ILE A 253 5.76 2.07 2.09
N LYS A 254 5.13 2.43 3.22
CA LYS A 254 4.55 1.43 4.12
C LYS A 254 3.26 1.80 4.81
N ASP A 255 2.40 0.83 5.13
CA ASP A 255 1.13 1.06 5.83
C ASP A 255 0.22 2.09 5.12
N ASN A 256 0.33 2.25 3.79
CA ASN A 256 -0.54 3.15 3.03
C ASN A 256 -1.74 2.39 2.46
N VAL A 257 -2.86 3.09 2.32
CA VAL A 257 -4.01 2.62 1.55
C VAL A 257 -4.03 3.34 0.21
N ILE A 258 -3.76 2.62 -0.88
CA ILE A 258 -3.72 3.17 -2.23
C ILE A 258 -4.75 2.43 -3.09
N ARG A 259 -5.86 3.09 -3.37
CA ARG A 259 -7.01 2.42 -4.00
C ARG A 259 -7.81 3.26 -4.95
N ASN A 260 -8.60 2.64 -5.82
CA ASN A 260 -9.55 3.34 -6.70
C ASN A 260 -8.89 4.45 -7.55
N ASN A 261 -7.61 4.32 -7.88
CA ASN A 261 -6.93 5.26 -8.77
C ASN A 261 -7.12 4.79 -10.22
N GLY A 262 -7.24 5.72 -11.18
CA GLY A 262 -7.53 5.39 -12.58
C GLY A 262 -6.42 4.62 -13.30
N GLY A 263 -5.19 4.70 -12.80
CA GLY A 263 -3.99 4.05 -13.33
C GLY A 263 -3.39 3.09 -12.31
N SER A 264 -2.06 3.10 -12.19
CA SER A 264 -1.37 2.27 -11.21
C SER A 264 -1.55 2.79 -9.78
N GLY A 265 -1.53 1.88 -8.80
CA GLY A 265 -1.39 2.24 -7.40
C GLY A 265 -0.04 2.90 -7.16
N ILE A 266 1.04 2.17 -7.45
CA ILE A 266 2.42 2.65 -7.40
C ILE A 266 3.09 2.42 -8.76
N TYR A 267 3.54 3.49 -9.40
CA TYR A 267 4.31 3.47 -10.64
C TYR A 267 5.76 3.82 -10.35
N VAL A 268 6.69 2.91 -10.63
CA VAL A 268 8.14 3.11 -10.47
C VAL A 268 8.76 3.18 -11.86
N PHE A 269 9.48 4.27 -12.18
CA PHE A 269 10.14 4.42 -13.48
C PHE A 269 11.25 3.38 -13.73
N ALA A 270 11.71 2.65 -12.70
CA ALA A 270 12.64 1.52 -12.78
C ALA A 270 13.91 1.83 -13.58
N THR A 271 14.63 2.88 -13.17
CA THR A 271 15.93 3.29 -13.73
C THR A 271 17.03 3.13 -12.69
N ALA A 272 18.30 3.35 -13.06
CA ALA A 272 19.43 3.46 -12.14
C ALA A 272 19.24 4.45 -10.97
N ARG A 273 18.20 5.30 -11.01
CA ARG A 273 17.85 6.24 -9.93
C ARG A 273 16.84 5.68 -8.93
N THR A 274 16.12 4.61 -9.25
CA THR A 274 15.08 4.00 -8.40
C THR A 274 15.60 2.64 -7.92
N PHE A 275 16.29 2.68 -6.78
CA PHE A 275 16.97 1.54 -6.18
C PHE A 275 16.66 1.52 -4.68
N GLY A 276 16.61 0.34 -4.06
CA GLY A 276 16.37 0.25 -2.61
C GLY A 276 14.97 0.75 -2.19
N ILE A 277 13.97 0.69 -3.07
CA ILE A 277 12.60 1.06 -2.72
C ILE A 277 11.95 -0.11 -1.99
N SER A 278 11.53 0.10 -0.74
CA SER A 278 10.79 -0.86 0.07
C SER A 278 9.31 -0.52 0.06
N ILE A 279 8.49 -1.37 -0.56
CA ILE A 279 7.02 -1.26 -0.60
C ILE A 279 6.46 -2.32 0.35
N LEU A 280 6.15 -1.92 1.58
CA LEU A 280 5.87 -2.85 2.68
C LEU A 280 4.48 -2.65 3.30
N ASP A 281 3.74 -3.71 3.60
CA ASP A 281 2.52 -3.62 4.43
C ASP A 281 1.47 -2.63 3.92
N ASN A 282 1.40 -2.38 2.60
CA ASN A 282 0.41 -1.49 2.01
C ASN A 282 -0.86 -2.24 1.61
N GLU A 283 -1.97 -1.50 1.57
CA GLU A 283 -3.24 -1.94 1.04
C GLU A 283 -3.44 -1.35 -0.37
N LEU A 284 -3.19 -2.17 -1.40
CA LEU A 284 -3.19 -1.79 -2.81
C LEU A 284 -4.40 -2.42 -3.50
N ARG A 285 -5.51 -1.68 -3.61
CA ARG A 285 -6.78 -2.24 -4.09
C ARG A 285 -7.43 -1.50 -5.24
N ASP A 286 -8.08 -2.24 -6.13
CA ASP A 286 -9.00 -1.68 -7.12
C ASP A 286 -8.40 -0.52 -7.93
N ASN A 287 -7.10 -0.55 -8.20
CA ASN A 287 -6.45 0.43 -9.06
C ASN A 287 -6.65 -0.02 -10.52
N GLY A 288 -6.96 0.93 -11.40
CA GLY A 288 -7.44 0.66 -12.76
C GLY A 288 -6.44 -0.02 -13.70
N SER A 289 -5.18 -0.20 -13.27
CA SER A 289 -4.14 -0.89 -14.05
C SER A 289 -3.34 -1.89 -13.21
N VAL A 290 -2.23 -1.48 -12.60
CA VAL A 290 -1.32 -2.36 -11.85
C VAL A 290 -1.18 -1.86 -10.42
N ALA A 291 -1.18 -2.75 -9.42
CA ALA A 291 -0.94 -2.35 -8.03
C ALA A 291 0.47 -1.76 -7.86
N VAL A 292 1.50 -2.49 -8.31
CA VAL A 292 2.90 -2.02 -8.38
C VAL A 292 3.50 -2.27 -9.75
N TYR A 293 3.88 -1.20 -10.46
CA TYR A 293 4.44 -1.27 -11.81
C TYR A 293 5.87 -0.75 -11.88
N PHE A 294 6.81 -1.59 -12.33
CA PHE A 294 8.18 -1.21 -12.67
C PHE A 294 8.32 -1.04 -14.19
N ALA A 295 8.43 0.21 -14.65
CA ALA A 295 8.11 0.62 -16.01
C ALA A 295 9.30 0.79 -16.97
N SER A 296 10.44 0.17 -16.69
CA SER A 296 11.61 0.19 -17.59
C SER A 296 12.49 -1.04 -17.37
N ASP A 297 13.21 -1.43 -18.42
CA ASP A 297 14.25 -2.46 -18.37
C ASP A 297 15.62 -1.81 -18.11
N ASP A 298 15.91 -1.55 -16.84
CA ASP A 298 17.21 -1.08 -16.39
C ASP A 298 17.73 -1.98 -15.26
N PRO A 299 18.72 -2.85 -15.52
CA PRO A 299 19.26 -3.75 -14.51
C PRO A 299 19.97 -3.02 -13.35
N ALA A 300 20.18 -1.70 -13.44
CA ALA A 300 20.67 -0.90 -12.32
C ALA A 300 19.59 -0.52 -11.29
N ALA A 301 18.29 -0.71 -11.59
CA ALA A 301 17.17 -0.50 -10.66
C ALA A 301 17.07 -1.63 -9.62
N THR A 302 18.13 -1.81 -8.84
CA THR A 302 18.32 -2.97 -7.94
C THR A 302 17.81 -2.70 -6.51
N GLY A 303 17.59 -3.78 -5.76
CA GLY A 303 17.22 -3.70 -4.33
C GLY A 303 15.80 -3.19 -4.07
N ASN A 304 14.94 -3.14 -5.08
CA ASN A 304 13.54 -2.81 -4.91
C ASN A 304 12.77 -4.07 -4.46
N GLU A 305 11.93 -3.92 -3.44
CA GLU A 305 11.27 -5.03 -2.76
C GLU A 305 9.79 -4.71 -2.49
N VAL A 306 8.94 -5.73 -2.54
CA VAL A 306 7.48 -5.63 -2.36
C VAL A 306 7.07 -6.74 -1.39
N HIS A 307 6.78 -6.44 -0.12
CA HIS A 307 6.46 -7.48 0.88
C HIS A 307 5.35 -7.08 1.83
N GLY A 308 4.63 -8.05 2.38
CA GLY A 308 3.59 -7.81 3.39
C GLY A 308 2.38 -7.05 2.87
N ASN A 309 2.30 -6.75 1.57
CA ASN A 309 1.21 -5.96 1.02
C ASN A 309 -0.04 -6.83 0.80
N ASN A 310 -1.20 -6.21 0.96
CA ASN A 310 -2.47 -6.72 0.46
C ASN A 310 -2.71 -6.16 -0.94
N ILE A 311 -2.65 -7.03 -1.95
CA ILE A 311 -2.79 -6.69 -3.37
C ILE A 311 -4.04 -7.37 -3.88
N VAL A 312 -5.12 -6.60 -4.10
CA VAL A 312 -6.45 -7.17 -4.38
C VAL A 312 -7.23 -6.34 -5.40
N GLY A 313 -7.77 -6.99 -6.43
CA GLY A 313 -8.71 -6.35 -7.36
C GLY A 313 -8.04 -5.40 -8.37
N ASN A 314 -6.73 -5.52 -8.57
CA ASN A 314 -6.01 -4.75 -9.58
C ASN A 314 -5.95 -5.55 -10.89
N GLY A 315 -5.72 -4.88 -12.03
CA GLY A 315 -5.54 -5.58 -13.31
C GLY A 315 -4.32 -6.51 -13.33
N PHE A 316 -3.20 -6.04 -12.78
CA PHE A 316 -2.07 -6.87 -12.34
C PHE A 316 -1.71 -6.50 -10.91
N GLY A 317 -1.27 -7.47 -10.12
CA GLY A 317 -0.74 -7.23 -8.80
C GLY A 317 0.63 -6.56 -8.88
N VAL A 318 1.62 -7.28 -9.43
CA VAL A 318 2.97 -6.75 -9.66
C VAL A 318 3.38 -7.02 -11.10
N TYR A 319 3.81 -5.96 -11.78
CA TYR A 319 4.31 -6.02 -13.15
C TYR A 319 5.69 -5.38 -13.22
N SER A 320 6.66 -6.05 -13.84
CA SER A 320 7.98 -5.48 -14.10
C SER A 320 8.38 -5.63 -15.57
N GLN A 321 8.78 -4.52 -16.20
CA GLN A 321 9.49 -4.54 -17.48
C GLN A 321 10.98 -4.85 -17.31
N ASN A 322 11.47 -4.89 -16.07
CA ASN A 322 12.86 -5.17 -15.78
C ASN A 322 13.19 -6.64 -16.01
N SER A 323 14.29 -6.89 -16.72
CA SER A 323 14.87 -8.21 -16.88
C SER A 323 15.46 -8.75 -15.58
N ALA A 324 15.84 -7.88 -14.64
CA ALA A 324 16.20 -8.25 -13.28
C ALA A 324 14.94 -8.62 -12.48
N THR A 325 15.05 -9.69 -11.68
CA THR A 325 13.95 -10.18 -10.86
C THR A 325 13.62 -9.21 -9.73
N ILE A 326 12.32 -8.95 -9.53
CA ILE A 326 11.81 -8.21 -8.36
C ILE A 326 11.34 -9.22 -7.32
N ASP A 327 11.78 -9.02 -6.07
CA ASP A 327 11.29 -9.79 -4.94
C ASP A 327 9.94 -9.25 -4.48
N ALA A 328 8.90 -10.05 -4.70
CA ALA A 328 7.53 -9.81 -4.31
C ALA A 328 6.99 -10.94 -3.41
N THR A 329 7.86 -11.57 -2.62
CA THR A 329 7.45 -12.61 -1.67
C THR A 329 6.64 -12.04 -0.51
N CYS A 330 5.90 -12.90 0.18
CA CYS A 330 5.08 -12.56 1.33
C CYS A 330 4.07 -11.43 1.08
N ASN A 331 3.49 -11.34 -0.13
CA ASN A 331 2.29 -10.53 -0.36
C ASN A 331 1.04 -11.40 -0.34
N TRP A 332 -0.10 -10.80 0.03
CA TRP A 332 -1.42 -11.38 -0.16
C TRP A 332 -1.95 -10.94 -1.51
N TRP A 333 -2.29 -11.90 -2.38
CA TRP A 333 -2.68 -11.63 -3.76
C TRP A 333 -4.20 -11.58 -3.96
N GLY A 334 -4.98 -11.51 -2.88
CA GLY A 334 -6.44 -11.59 -2.95
C GLY A 334 -7.00 -13.01 -2.81
N ASP A 335 -6.16 -14.04 -2.95
CA ASP A 335 -6.54 -15.44 -2.77
C ASP A 335 -5.40 -16.28 -2.14
N ALA A 336 -5.75 -17.30 -1.35
CA ALA A 336 -4.80 -18.18 -0.66
C ALA A 336 -4.02 -19.09 -1.62
N SER A 337 -4.57 -19.35 -2.80
CA SER A 337 -3.90 -20.06 -3.90
C SER A 337 -2.74 -19.26 -4.51
N GLY A 338 -2.59 -17.97 -4.17
CA GLY A 338 -1.50 -17.12 -4.65
C GLY A 338 -1.87 -16.30 -5.89
N PRO A 339 -0.88 -15.68 -6.55
CA PRO A 339 -1.13 -14.87 -7.73
C PRO A 339 -1.49 -15.73 -8.94
N SER A 340 -2.20 -15.14 -9.89
CA SER A 340 -2.51 -15.77 -11.18
C SER A 340 -1.48 -15.44 -12.27
N ASN A 341 -1.73 -15.94 -13.49
CA ASN A 341 -0.90 -15.81 -14.69
C ASN A 341 0.40 -16.61 -14.61
N GLU A 342 1.53 -15.99 -14.23
CA GLU A 342 2.77 -16.76 -13.99
C GLU A 342 2.76 -17.47 -12.62
N GLY A 343 1.79 -17.14 -11.77
CA GLY A 343 1.53 -17.82 -10.51
C GLY A 343 0.49 -18.94 -10.63
N PRO A 344 0.47 -19.89 -9.68
CA PRO A 344 -0.40 -21.07 -9.74
C PRO A 344 -1.85 -20.79 -9.27
N GLY A 345 -2.15 -19.60 -8.78
CA GLY A 345 -3.40 -19.26 -8.11
C GLY A 345 -4.38 -18.43 -8.94
N THR A 346 -5.39 -17.89 -8.24
CA THR A 346 -6.48 -17.08 -8.82
C THR A 346 -6.45 -15.62 -8.40
N GLY A 347 -5.50 -15.23 -7.54
CA GLY A 347 -5.33 -13.85 -7.09
C GLY A 347 -4.84 -12.89 -8.19
N ASP A 348 -4.59 -11.64 -7.82
CA ASP A 348 -4.06 -10.61 -8.70
C ASP A 348 -2.79 -11.11 -9.43
N SER A 349 -2.78 -10.96 -10.75
CA SER A 349 -1.76 -11.59 -11.61
C SER A 349 -0.36 -11.01 -11.40
N VAL A 350 0.64 -11.85 -11.63
CA VAL A 350 2.06 -11.43 -11.75
C VAL A 350 2.55 -11.52 -13.19
N TYR A 351 3.52 -10.68 -13.53
CA TYR A 351 4.26 -10.74 -14.79
C TYR A 351 5.52 -11.62 -14.67
N PRO A 352 6.15 -12.08 -15.78
CA PRO A 352 7.45 -12.72 -15.71
C PRO A 352 8.50 -11.90 -14.93
N ASN A 353 9.50 -12.58 -14.36
CA ASN A 353 10.57 -11.99 -13.53
C ASN A 353 10.11 -11.42 -12.18
N ILE A 354 8.99 -11.90 -11.65
CA ILE A 354 8.57 -11.61 -10.27
C ILE A 354 8.79 -12.87 -9.43
N THR A 355 9.57 -12.77 -8.34
CA THR A 355 9.64 -13.82 -7.32
C THR A 355 8.49 -13.60 -6.34
N TYR A 356 7.52 -14.50 -6.32
CA TYR A 356 6.33 -14.39 -5.48
C TYR A 356 6.22 -15.50 -4.42
N GLU A 357 7.09 -16.53 -4.46
CA GLU A 357 7.10 -17.64 -3.51
C GLU A 357 8.17 -17.46 -2.41
N PRO A 358 7.82 -17.58 -1.12
CA PRO A 358 6.47 -17.86 -0.59
C PRO A 358 5.55 -16.63 -0.63
N TRP A 359 4.22 -16.84 -0.61
CA TRP A 359 3.21 -15.77 -0.47
C TRP A 359 2.39 -15.88 0.83
N LEU A 360 1.63 -14.84 1.16
CA LEU A 360 0.70 -14.85 2.30
C LEU A 360 -0.56 -15.65 1.97
N THR A 361 -1.01 -16.48 2.90
CA THR A 361 -2.18 -17.35 2.71
C THR A 361 -3.48 -16.83 3.34
N ALA A 362 -3.41 -15.64 3.94
CA ALA A 362 -4.54 -14.79 4.30
C ALA A 362 -4.08 -13.32 4.24
N PRO A 363 -4.98 -12.32 4.30
CA PRO A 363 -4.59 -10.91 4.31
C PRO A 363 -3.58 -10.56 5.41
N ALA A 364 -2.62 -9.70 5.08
CA ALA A 364 -1.75 -9.04 6.06
C ALA A 364 -2.57 -8.16 7.03
N PRO A 365 -2.13 -8.00 8.28
CA PRO A 365 -0.88 -8.55 8.86
C PRO A 365 -1.03 -9.97 9.43
N GLY A 366 -2.22 -10.59 9.37
CA GLY A 366 -2.50 -11.88 10.00
C GLY A 366 -2.08 -13.11 9.18
N GLY A 367 -1.91 -12.95 7.87
CA GLY A 367 -1.50 -14.00 6.95
C GLY A 367 -0.17 -14.65 7.30
N GLN A 368 -0.08 -15.96 7.08
CA GLN A 368 1.18 -16.69 7.19
C GLN A 368 1.88 -16.67 5.84
N CYS A 369 3.18 -16.34 5.82
CA CYS A 369 3.99 -16.40 4.61
C CYS A 369 4.50 -17.83 4.37
N ASN A 370 3.59 -18.69 3.91
CA ASN A 370 3.81 -20.13 3.75
C ASN A 370 3.12 -20.71 2.51
N GLY A 371 2.70 -19.87 1.56
CA GLY A 371 2.25 -20.33 0.25
C GLY A 371 3.42 -20.84 -0.60
N PRO A 372 3.22 -21.80 -1.52
CA PRO A 372 1.99 -22.55 -1.75
C PRO A 372 1.56 -23.43 -0.59
N LEU A 373 0.25 -23.48 -0.33
CA LEU A 373 -0.34 -24.42 0.60
C LEU A 373 -0.40 -25.82 0.00
N SER A 374 -0.18 -26.83 0.85
CA SER A 374 -0.42 -28.21 0.46
C SER A 374 -1.92 -28.49 0.26
N SER A 375 -2.28 -29.49 -0.56
CA SER A 375 -3.68 -29.91 -0.75
C SER A 375 -4.40 -30.19 0.58
N MET A 376 -3.72 -30.83 1.54
CA MET A 376 -4.27 -31.05 2.87
C MET A 376 -4.51 -29.74 3.64
N GLN A 377 -3.59 -28.77 3.57
CA GLN A 377 -3.75 -27.46 4.21
C GLN A 377 -4.86 -26.63 3.55
N MET A 378 -5.02 -26.72 2.23
CA MET A 378 -6.13 -26.04 1.52
C MET A 378 -7.48 -26.61 1.97
N LYS A 379 -7.62 -27.93 2.12
CA LYS A 379 -8.84 -28.56 2.64
C LYS A 379 -9.15 -28.13 4.08
N GLN A 380 -8.14 -28.04 4.93
CA GLN A 380 -8.27 -27.47 6.29
C GLN A 380 -8.79 -26.02 6.23
N GLY A 381 -8.26 -25.20 5.32
CA GLY A 381 -8.72 -23.84 5.10
C GLY A 381 -10.20 -23.74 4.71
N VAL A 382 -10.66 -24.60 3.79
CA VAL A 382 -12.10 -24.65 3.42
C VAL A 382 -12.96 -25.02 4.62
N ARG A 383 -12.52 -26.01 5.41
CA ARG A 383 -13.21 -26.44 6.63
C ARG A 383 -13.35 -25.30 7.64
N ASP A 384 -12.28 -24.52 7.86
CA ASP A 384 -12.30 -23.39 8.78
C ASP A 384 -13.15 -22.23 8.26
N ALA A 385 -13.14 -21.98 6.94
CA ALA A 385 -14.02 -21.00 6.30
C ALA A 385 -15.51 -21.36 6.48
N LEU A 386 -15.87 -22.64 6.31
CA LEU A 386 -17.23 -23.12 6.56
C LEU A 386 -17.63 -22.95 8.04
N ALA A 387 -16.72 -23.27 8.97
CA ALA A 387 -16.98 -23.11 10.39
C ALA A 387 -17.21 -21.64 10.78
N ALA A 388 -16.52 -20.70 10.12
CA ALA A 388 -16.68 -19.27 10.34
C ALA A 388 -18.03 -18.70 9.84
N LEU A 389 -18.75 -19.42 8.97
CA LEU A 389 -20.10 -19.03 8.54
C LEU A 389 -21.16 -19.30 9.62
N LEU A 390 -20.85 -20.12 10.63
CA LEU A 390 -21.80 -20.54 11.65
C LEU A 390 -21.85 -19.58 12.85
N PRO A 391 -23.05 -19.33 13.43
CA PRO A 391 -24.36 -19.69 12.89
C PRO A 391 -24.77 -18.75 11.75
N THR A 392 -25.43 -19.30 10.73
CA THR A 392 -25.97 -18.54 9.57
C THR A 392 -27.28 -17.81 9.88
N GLY A 393 -27.95 -18.21 10.96
CA GLY A 393 -29.30 -17.76 11.30
C GLY A 393 -30.42 -18.65 10.73
N ASP A 394 -30.08 -19.67 9.93
CA ASP A 394 -30.99 -20.73 9.50
C ASP A 394 -30.49 -22.09 10.01
N GLY A 395 -31.25 -22.72 10.91
CA GLY A 395 -30.86 -23.99 11.52
C GLY A 395 -30.78 -25.18 10.54
N GLN A 396 -31.43 -25.13 9.37
CA GLN A 396 -31.25 -26.17 8.35
C GLN A 396 -29.94 -26.02 7.61
N ASP A 397 -29.55 -24.79 7.28
CA ASP A 397 -28.27 -24.51 6.62
C ASP A 397 -27.11 -24.74 7.58
N ASP A 398 -27.27 -24.36 8.86
CA ASP A 398 -26.31 -24.68 9.91
C ASP A 398 -26.03 -26.19 9.96
N HIS A 399 -27.07 -27.02 9.99
CA HIS A 399 -26.94 -28.49 10.01
C HIS A 399 -26.30 -29.06 8.73
N ARG A 400 -26.55 -28.45 7.56
CA ARG A 400 -25.93 -28.87 6.29
C ARG A 400 -24.43 -28.52 6.28
N ILE A 401 -24.08 -27.33 6.74
CA ILE A 401 -22.69 -26.85 6.85
C ILE A 401 -21.93 -27.69 7.88
N GLU A 402 -22.51 -27.97 9.05
CA GLU A 402 -21.91 -28.84 10.08
C GLU A 402 -21.61 -30.24 9.53
N LYS A 403 -22.55 -30.85 8.80
CA LYS A 403 -22.29 -32.14 8.15
C LYS A 403 -21.19 -32.08 7.10
N ALA A 404 -21.12 -31.00 6.32
CA ALA A 404 -20.06 -30.83 5.35
C ALA A 404 -18.70 -30.71 6.04
N ILE A 405 -18.62 -29.96 7.15
CA ILE A 405 -17.44 -29.87 8.02
C ILE A 405 -17.04 -31.26 8.52
N ASP A 406 -17.98 -32.06 9.05
CA ASP A 406 -17.70 -33.43 9.52
C ASP A 406 -17.10 -34.31 8.40
N ARG A 407 -17.57 -34.13 7.16
CA ARG A 407 -17.03 -34.87 6.00
C ARG A 407 -15.63 -34.42 5.62
N ILE A 408 -15.34 -33.12 5.70
CA ILE A 408 -13.98 -32.62 5.43
C ILE A 408 -13.05 -33.04 6.57
N ASP A 409 -13.49 -33.00 7.82
CA ASP A 409 -12.73 -33.53 8.97
C ASP A 409 -12.43 -35.04 8.78
N ASP A 410 -13.40 -35.84 8.29
CA ASP A 410 -13.17 -37.25 7.91
C ASP A 410 -12.14 -37.40 6.75
N SER A 411 -12.08 -36.44 5.82
CA SER A 411 -11.15 -36.47 4.67
C SER A 411 -9.72 -36.08 5.07
N LEU A 412 -9.58 -35.30 6.15
CA LEU A 412 -8.32 -34.85 6.73
C LEU A 412 -7.69 -35.85 7.71
N ASP A 413 -8.31 -37.03 7.92
CA ASP A 413 -7.73 -38.10 8.75
C ASP A 413 -6.31 -38.45 8.26
N PRO A 414 -5.25 -38.28 9.09
CA PRO A 414 -3.87 -38.52 8.67
C PRO A 414 -3.60 -39.93 8.12
N SER A 415 -4.43 -40.93 8.44
CA SER A 415 -4.29 -42.29 7.89
C SER A 415 -4.65 -42.40 6.41
N LEU A 416 -5.28 -41.37 5.83
CA LEU A 416 -5.60 -41.28 4.40
C LEU A 416 -4.49 -40.60 3.59
N TRP A 417 -3.45 -40.06 4.25
CA TRP A 417 -2.40 -39.23 3.67
C TRP A 417 -1.02 -39.83 3.93
N VAL A 418 -0.15 -39.76 2.93
CA VAL A 418 1.29 -40.06 3.08
C VAL A 418 2.03 -38.79 3.54
N ASP A 419 1.70 -37.67 2.90
CA ASP A 419 2.13 -36.32 3.25
C ASP A 419 1.01 -35.33 2.87
N GLY A 420 1.27 -34.02 2.84
CA GLY A 420 0.23 -33.00 2.54
C GLY A 420 -0.25 -32.95 1.08
N GLU A 421 0.41 -33.65 0.16
CA GLU A 421 0.11 -33.66 -1.28
C GLU A 421 -0.17 -35.07 -1.84
N HIS A 422 0.22 -36.13 -1.13
CA HIS A 422 0.04 -37.51 -1.57
C HIS A 422 -0.91 -38.29 -0.65
N LEU A 423 -1.88 -38.96 -1.25
CA LEU A 423 -2.84 -39.82 -0.56
C LEU A 423 -2.29 -41.25 -0.38
N ASP A 424 -2.72 -41.93 0.69
CA ASP A 424 -2.39 -43.35 0.91
C ASP A 424 -2.95 -44.21 -0.24
N ALA A 425 -2.11 -45.05 -0.85
CA ALA A 425 -2.48 -45.82 -2.04
C ALA A 425 -3.69 -46.77 -1.81
N LYS A 426 -3.94 -47.21 -0.58
CA LYS A 426 -5.03 -48.17 -0.28
C LYS A 426 -6.31 -47.49 0.16
N HIS A 427 -6.20 -46.45 0.96
CA HIS A 427 -7.33 -45.81 1.63
C HIS A 427 -7.61 -44.40 1.12
N GLY A 428 -6.68 -43.81 0.37
CA GLY A 428 -6.71 -42.43 -0.12
C GLY A 428 -7.96 -42.05 -0.89
N LYS A 429 -8.55 -42.98 -1.66
CA LYS A 429 -9.83 -42.76 -2.35
C LYS A 429 -10.96 -42.28 -1.43
N LYS A 430 -10.89 -42.59 -0.13
CA LYS A 430 -11.88 -42.12 0.85
C LYS A 430 -11.90 -40.60 0.95
N VAL A 431 -10.79 -39.90 0.72
CA VAL A 431 -10.73 -38.43 0.72
C VAL A 431 -11.78 -37.87 -0.26
N PHE A 432 -11.70 -38.29 -1.52
CA PHE A 432 -12.70 -37.93 -2.54
C PHE A 432 -14.12 -38.38 -2.18
N ASP A 433 -14.30 -39.60 -1.62
CA ASP A 433 -15.63 -40.09 -1.23
C ASP A 433 -16.29 -39.21 -0.15
N ARG A 434 -15.49 -38.70 0.79
CA ARG A 434 -15.94 -37.78 1.83
C ARG A 434 -16.23 -36.40 1.27
N GLU A 435 -15.36 -35.88 0.44
CA GLU A 435 -15.52 -34.54 -0.12
C GLU A 435 -16.66 -34.45 -1.12
N ARG A 436 -16.89 -35.52 -1.89
CA ARG A 436 -18.10 -35.66 -2.69
C ARG A 436 -19.37 -35.55 -1.84
N GLN A 437 -19.37 -36.11 -0.62
CA GLN A 437 -20.50 -35.98 0.31
C GLN A 437 -20.59 -34.57 0.89
N ALA A 438 -19.45 -33.93 1.18
CA ALA A 438 -19.40 -32.54 1.65
C ALA A 438 -20.03 -31.59 0.62
N VAL A 439 -19.57 -31.63 -0.64
CA VAL A 439 -20.11 -30.77 -1.71
C VAL A 439 -21.59 -31.06 -2.02
N GLN A 440 -22.06 -32.30 -1.80
CA GLN A 440 -23.49 -32.64 -1.89
C GLN A 440 -24.34 -32.01 -0.78
N GLU A 441 -23.84 -31.90 0.45
CA GLU A 441 -24.56 -31.22 1.53
C GLU A 441 -24.51 -29.69 1.33
N LEU A 442 -23.36 -29.14 0.94
CA LEU A 442 -23.19 -27.71 0.66
C LEU A 442 -24.07 -27.24 -0.50
N GLY A 443 -24.18 -28.04 -1.58
CA GLY A 443 -25.06 -27.72 -2.72
C GLY A 443 -26.55 -27.67 -2.39
N LYS A 444 -26.95 -28.00 -1.15
CA LYS A 444 -28.33 -27.88 -0.67
C LYS A 444 -28.55 -26.62 0.17
N VAL A 445 -27.51 -25.85 0.53
CA VAL A 445 -27.61 -24.63 1.36
C VAL A 445 -28.33 -23.53 0.56
N ASP A 446 -29.30 -22.86 1.19
CA ASP A 446 -30.23 -21.96 0.48
C ASP A 446 -30.04 -20.47 0.84
N ASN A 447 -29.77 -20.15 2.11
CA ASN A 447 -29.76 -18.79 2.66
C ASN A 447 -28.34 -18.20 2.85
N THR A 448 -27.29 -18.95 2.54
CA THR A 448 -25.88 -18.51 2.58
C THR A 448 -25.15 -19.00 1.33
N ASP A 449 -24.33 -18.14 0.72
CA ASP A 449 -23.54 -18.54 -0.45
C ASP A 449 -22.30 -19.33 -0.02
N VAL A 450 -22.26 -20.60 -0.41
CA VAL A 450 -21.15 -21.54 -0.19
C VAL A 450 -20.48 -21.98 -1.50
N SER A 451 -20.81 -21.33 -2.62
CA SER A 451 -20.31 -21.71 -3.95
C SER A 451 -18.79 -21.63 -4.06
N VAL A 452 -18.18 -20.65 -3.38
CA VAL A 452 -16.72 -20.50 -3.30
C VAL A 452 -16.08 -21.72 -2.64
N GLN A 453 -16.59 -22.16 -1.48
CA GLN A 453 -16.04 -23.31 -0.76
C GLN A 453 -16.23 -24.61 -1.53
N ILE A 454 -17.35 -24.77 -2.24
CA ILE A 454 -17.58 -25.92 -3.14
C ILE A 454 -16.53 -25.93 -4.26
N GLY A 455 -16.31 -24.79 -4.94
CA GLY A 455 -15.31 -24.67 -5.99
C GLY A 455 -13.91 -25.03 -5.49
N GLN A 456 -13.52 -24.50 -4.33
CA GLN A 456 -12.22 -24.78 -3.71
C GLN A 456 -12.01 -26.28 -3.46
N LEU A 457 -12.99 -27.02 -2.91
CA LEU A 457 -12.85 -28.46 -2.70
C LEU A 457 -12.64 -29.22 -4.02
N VAL A 458 -13.43 -28.88 -5.04
CA VAL A 458 -13.34 -29.49 -6.37
C VAL A 458 -11.96 -29.26 -7.00
N ASP A 459 -11.44 -28.03 -6.91
CA ASP A 459 -10.14 -27.68 -7.45
C ASP A 459 -9.00 -28.40 -6.70
N ILE A 460 -9.11 -28.57 -5.39
CA ILE A 460 -8.13 -29.33 -4.62
C ILE A 460 -8.17 -30.83 -5.00
N ASP A 461 -9.35 -31.41 -5.19
CA ASP A 461 -9.47 -32.81 -5.64
C ASP A 461 -8.93 -33.00 -7.05
N ARG A 462 -9.15 -32.04 -7.95
CA ARG A 462 -8.50 -32.01 -9.26
C ARG A 462 -6.98 -32.00 -9.14
N LYS A 463 -6.43 -31.15 -8.25
CA LYS A 463 -4.98 -31.06 -7.99
C LYS A 463 -4.42 -32.40 -7.52
N LEU A 464 -5.07 -33.05 -6.55
CA LEU A 464 -4.65 -34.37 -6.05
C LEU A 464 -4.65 -35.45 -7.14
N ALA A 465 -5.65 -35.44 -8.01
CA ALA A 465 -5.70 -36.36 -9.14
C ALA A 465 -4.55 -36.12 -10.13
N GLN A 466 -4.28 -34.85 -10.46
CA GLN A 466 -3.17 -34.48 -11.33
C GLN A 466 -1.80 -34.85 -10.72
N THR A 467 -1.57 -34.57 -9.45
CA THR A 467 -0.33 -34.95 -8.74
C THR A 467 -0.08 -36.46 -8.84
N ALA A 468 -1.10 -37.28 -8.64
CA ALA A 468 -0.95 -38.74 -8.76
C ALA A 468 -0.63 -39.19 -10.20
N ILE A 469 -1.18 -38.51 -11.21
CA ILE A 469 -0.84 -38.76 -12.62
C ILE A 469 0.62 -38.39 -12.89
N ASP A 470 1.09 -37.25 -12.39
CA ASP A 470 2.46 -36.80 -12.56
C ASP A 470 3.46 -37.78 -11.91
N ASP A 471 3.15 -38.30 -10.72
CA ASP A 471 3.91 -39.36 -10.07
C ASP A 471 3.95 -40.66 -10.90
N ALA A 472 2.80 -41.04 -11.47
CA ALA A 472 2.70 -42.23 -12.32
C ALA A 472 3.54 -42.10 -13.59
N VAL A 473 3.58 -40.91 -14.20
CA VAL A 473 4.44 -40.61 -15.36
C VAL A 473 5.92 -40.62 -14.96
N ALA A 474 6.27 -40.11 -13.77
CA ALA A 474 7.64 -40.08 -13.28
C ALA A 474 8.16 -41.46 -12.83
N THR A 475 7.27 -42.43 -12.59
CA THR A 475 7.63 -43.76 -12.10
C THR A 475 8.31 -44.61 -13.18
N PRO A 476 9.57 -45.05 -12.98
CA PRO A 476 10.24 -45.93 -13.95
C PRO A 476 9.57 -47.29 -14.06
N ILE A 477 9.43 -47.79 -15.29
CA ILE A 477 8.86 -49.12 -15.57
C ILE A 477 9.94 -50.19 -15.35
N VAL A 478 9.72 -51.08 -14.37
CA VAL A 478 10.66 -52.14 -13.97
C VAL A 478 10.73 -53.27 -15.01
N ASP A 479 9.59 -53.86 -15.39
CA ASP A 479 9.50 -54.81 -16.51
C ASP A 479 8.90 -54.12 -17.75
N PRO A 480 9.66 -53.97 -18.86
CA PRO A 480 9.16 -53.39 -20.11
C PRO A 480 7.88 -54.04 -20.67
N LYS A 481 7.54 -55.27 -20.27
CA LYS A 481 6.27 -55.91 -20.66
C LYS A 481 5.03 -55.21 -20.09
N ASN A 482 5.19 -54.48 -18.98
CA ASN A 482 4.09 -53.74 -18.35
C ASN A 482 3.86 -52.36 -19.00
N ALA A 483 4.73 -51.92 -19.92
CA ALA A 483 4.65 -50.60 -20.53
C ALA A 483 3.29 -50.29 -21.20
N ASN A 484 2.72 -51.25 -21.93
CA ASN A 484 1.40 -51.05 -22.55
C ASN A 484 0.26 -50.95 -21.52
N LYS A 485 0.42 -51.59 -20.37
CA LYS A 485 -0.58 -51.57 -19.30
C LYS A 485 -0.52 -50.24 -18.55
N VAL A 486 0.69 -49.79 -18.21
CA VAL A 486 0.96 -48.47 -17.63
C VAL A 486 0.43 -47.36 -18.54
N ALA A 487 0.74 -47.40 -19.83
CA ALA A 487 0.25 -46.42 -20.79
C ALA A 487 -1.28 -46.36 -20.85
N LYS A 488 -1.95 -47.53 -20.86
CA LYS A 488 -3.41 -47.59 -20.85
C LYS A 488 -4.03 -47.02 -19.57
N ASP A 489 -3.42 -47.29 -18.42
CA ASP A 489 -3.93 -46.79 -17.15
C ASP A 489 -3.71 -45.26 -17.02
N LEU A 490 -2.60 -44.73 -17.57
CA LEU A 490 -2.40 -43.28 -17.74
C LEU A 490 -3.43 -42.64 -18.67
N ASP A 491 -3.72 -43.26 -19.82
CA ASP A 491 -4.75 -42.76 -20.75
C ASP A 491 -6.12 -42.65 -20.05
N ASN A 492 -6.53 -43.70 -19.32
CA ASN A 492 -7.79 -43.66 -18.56
C ASN A 492 -7.75 -42.58 -17.45
N ALA A 493 -6.59 -42.34 -16.83
CA ALA A 493 -6.46 -41.33 -15.80
C ALA A 493 -6.65 -39.91 -16.38
N TYR A 494 -6.05 -39.63 -17.53
CA TYR A 494 -6.24 -38.36 -18.25
C TYR A 494 -7.68 -38.18 -18.75
N ASP A 495 -8.31 -39.23 -19.28
CA ASP A 495 -9.71 -39.20 -19.72
C ASP A 495 -10.64 -38.85 -18.55
N GLU A 496 -10.47 -39.51 -17.40
CA GLU A 496 -11.28 -39.22 -16.19
C GLU A 496 -10.99 -37.82 -15.64
N LEU A 497 -9.75 -37.33 -15.70
CA LEU A 497 -9.43 -35.94 -15.31
C LEU A 497 -10.19 -34.93 -16.19
N ALA A 498 -10.20 -35.15 -17.51
CA ALA A 498 -10.93 -34.29 -18.46
C ALA A 498 -12.46 -34.37 -18.30
N ASP A 499 -13.01 -35.54 -17.98
CA ASP A 499 -14.43 -35.72 -17.65
C ASP A 499 -14.79 -35.00 -16.34
N GLY A 500 -13.87 -34.96 -15.38
CA GLY A 500 -13.99 -34.20 -14.15
C GLY A 500 -14.08 -32.70 -14.43
N ASP A 501 -13.16 -32.16 -15.23
CA ASP A 501 -13.15 -30.74 -15.65
C ASP A 501 -14.44 -30.34 -16.37
N SER A 502 -14.92 -31.24 -17.23
CA SER A 502 -16.18 -31.06 -17.95
C SER A 502 -17.38 -31.02 -16.99
N SER A 503 -17.38 -31.86 -15.95
CA SER A 503 -18.45 -31.91 -14.94
C SER A 503 -18.42 -30.69 -14.02
N ALA A 504 -17.23 -30.22 -13.63
CA ALA A 504 -17.06 -29.00 -12.84
C ALA A 504 -17.60 -27.78 -13.62
N THR A 505 -17.23 -27.65 -14.89
CA THR A 505 -17.72 -26.58 -15.78
C THR A 505 -19.23 -26.65 -15.99
N ALA A 506 -19.82 -27.85 -15.98
CA ALA A 506 -21.26 -28.05 -16.11
C ALA A 506 -22.04 -27.75 -14.81
N GLY A 507 -21.36 -27.38 -13.72
CA GLY A 507 -22.00 -27.12 -12.43
C GLY A 507 -22.45 -28.38 -11.70
N ASP A 508 -21.76 -29.51 -11.89
CA ASP A 508 -21.98 -30.76 -11.14
C ASP A 508 -20.73 -31.14 -10.29
N PRO A 509 -20.47 -30.41 -9.19
CA PRO A 509 -19.34 -30.67 -8.29
C PRO A 509 -19.23 -32.12 -7.80
N PRO A 510 -20.33 -32.78 -7.35
CA PRO A 510 -20.23 -34.16 -6.88
C PRO A 510 -19.77 -35.13 -7.98
N LYS A 511 -20.17 -34.89 -9.23
CA LYS A 511 -19.74 -35.71 -10.36
C LYS A 511 -18.30 -35.41 -10.76
N ALA A 512 -17.87 -34.16 -10.70
CA ALA A 512 -16.47 -33.78 -10.92
C ALA A 512 -15.53 -34.51 -9.95
N VAL A 513 -15.82 -34.46 -8.64
CA VAL A 513 -15.04 -35.17 -7.61
C VAL A 513 -14.98 -36.68 -7.85
N GLU A 514 -16.08 -37.29 -8.29
CA GLU A 514 -16.12 -38.72 -8.62
C GLU A 514 -15.20 -39.08 -9.81
N HIS A 515 -15.11 -38.21 -10.82
CA HIS A 515 -14.20 -38.38 -11.94
C HIS A 515 -12.73 -38.19 -11.51
N TYR A 516 -12.42 -37.18 -10.69
CA TYR A 516 -11.08 -36.98 -10.13
C TYR A 516 -10.63 -38.16 -9.26
N ARG A 517 -11.54 -38.75 -8.47
CA ARG A 517 -11.28 -39.98 -7.73
C ARG A 517 -10.85 -41.14 -8.64
N LYS A 518 -11.53 -41.32 -9.77
CA LYS A 518 -11.20 -42.38 -10.75
C LYS A 518 -9.89 -42.09 -11.48
N ALA A 519 -9.62 -40.84 -11.79
CA ALA A 519 -8.33 -40.42 -12.35
C ALA A 519 -7.18 -40.81 -11.41
N TRP A 520 -7.32 -40.48 -10.12
CA TRP A 520 -6.38 -40.88 -9.07
C TRP A 520 -6.22 -42.41 -8.96
N GLU A 521 -7.32 -43.18 -8.95
CA GLU A 521 -7.26 -44.65 -8.88
C GLU A 521 -6.53 -45.27 -10.09
N ASN A 522 -6.75 -44.75 -11.30
CA ASN A 522 -6.05 -45.21 -12.49
C ASN A 522 -4.55 -44.87 -12.44
N ALA A 523 -4.19 -43.69 -11.93
CA ALA A 523 -2.80 -43.31 -11.73
C ALA A 523 -2.08 -44.22 -10.72
N GLN A 524 -2.72 -44.52 -9.58
CA GLN A 524 -2.18 -45.48 -8.60
C GLN A 524 -1.96 -46.86 -9.21
N LYS A 525 -2.90 -47.33 -10.03
CA LYS A 525 -2.77 -48.61 -10.74
C LYS A 525 -1.61 -48.60 -11.74
N ALA A 526 -1.39 -47.50 -12.45
CA ALA A 526 -0.24 -47.32 -13.33
C ALA A 526 1.09 -47.41 -12.55
N ILE A 527 1.18 -46.77 -11.38
CA ILE A 527 2.35 -46.89 -10.47
C ILE A 527 2.54 -48.33 -10.02
N GLU A 528 1.47 -49.02 -9.60
CA GLU A 528 1.55 -50.43 -9.19
C GLU A 528 2.03 -51.33 -10.32
N ASP A 529 1.58 -51.09 -11.55
CA ASP A 529 1.94 -51.89 -12.72
C ASP A 529 3.34 -51.57 -13.25
N ALA A 530 3.82 -50.34 -13.09
CA ALA A 530 5.20 -49.96 -13.39
C ALA A 530 6.20 -50.64 -12.45
N ASN A 531 5.82 -50.86 -11.19
CA ASN A 531 6.64 -51.50 -10.16
C ASN A 531 6.59 -53.04 -10.17
N LYS A 532 5.69 -53.66 -10.94
CA LYS A 532 5.65 -55.11 -11.20
C LYS A 532 6.63 -55.48 -12.29
#